data_AF-A0A3N5IDW9-F1
#
_entry.id   AF-A0A3N5IDW9-F1
#
_cell.length_a   1.000
_cell.length_b   1.000
_cell.length_c   1.000
_cell.angle_alpha   90.00
_cell.angle_beta   90.00
_cell.angle_gamma   90.00
#
_symmetry.space_group_name_H-M   'P 1'
#
loop_
_entity.id
_entity.type
_entity.pdbx_description
1 polymer ?
#
loop_
_entity_poly.entity_id
_entity_poly.type
_entity_poly.pdbx_seq_one_letter_code
_entity_poly.pdbx_strand_id
1 'polypeptide(L)'
;MTNDALLQSLKSHLAWWGIKRFTSDADYFDWQRKRLSSAELIQLSRAVEQKQRGGHGDEVAFYDLIAQPQILPVLYSQRYEYYLEIGSRVAARLGDADCVLDFSCGVGVLTTFYATQRLEKQFVGIDRSPASVAVAREKTKDLGLSNLRFECTDVDSQTIAGSYDLIIATHSLVQAEQDPGIPSHNWQTFERAHDTKQQAVFEQRTGIDVRLDRLNALLAQKGRMIVFEKTRQLARRVPLQRALAARDLGLIERLELIRYRLVEEVTDDGPFYLLQKEAANTLHWDESPEPDEGPLFDRTQLKTHSTDPDTPLYENHWPSAQHVWEQLHSKRLLKETTRQESDGRQLHVELGQAEEGVYLYCANTYDQRQLVMVEPARAHMLESYYQEIVNGVFG
;
A
#
# COMPACT_ATOMS: atom_id res chain seq x y z
N MET A 1 1.94 4.49 -28.64
CA MET A 1 2.68 3.26 -28.31
C MET A 1 1.66 2.23 -27.85
N THR A 2 1.73 0.97 -28.31
CA THR A 2 0.85 -0.08 -27.79
C THR A 2 1.25 -0.45 -26.37
N ASN A 3 0.31 -0.97 -25.57
CA ASN A 3 0.58 -1.36 -24.18
C ASN A 3 1.72 -2.40 -24.09
N ASP A 4 1.76 -3.34 -25.04
CA ASP A 4 2.80 -4.37 -25.11
C ASP A 4 4.20 -3.81 -25.38
N ALA A 5 4.31 -2.79 -26.24
CA ALA A 5 5.59 -2.17 -26.55
C ALA A 5 6.13 -1.38 -25.34
N LEU A 6 5.25 -0.71 -24.61
CA LEU A 6 5.59 -0.02 -23.37
C LEU A 6 6.09 -1.01 -22.31
N LEU A 7 5.36 -2.11 -22.11
CA LEU A 7 5.73 -3.14 -21.15
C LEU A 7 7.08 -3.78 -21.51
N GLN A 8 7.32 -4.05 -22.79
CA GLN A 8 8.60 -4.60 -23.24
C GLN A 8 9.75 -3.62 -23.02
N SER A 9 9.56 -2.34 -23.30
CA SER A 9 10.56 -1.30 -23.04
C SER A 9 10.89 -1.19 -21.55
N LEU A 10 9.86 -1.24 -20.69
CA LEU A 10 10.03 -1.22 -19.24
C LEU A 10 10.80 -2.45 -18.73
N LYS A 11 10.50 -3.64 -19.24
CA LYS A 11 11.26 -4.86 -18.90
C LYS A 11 12.74 -4.74 -19.29
N SER A 12 13.03 -4.21 -20.47
CA SER A 12 14.40 -3.95 -20.92
C SER A 12 15.11 -2.92 -20.04
N HIS A 13 14.40 -1.87 -19.62
CA HIS A 13 14.92 -0.86 -18.69
C HIS A 13 15.26 -1.46 -17.32
N LEU A 14 14.36 -2.26 -16.73
CA LEU A 14 14.61 -2.97 -15.48
C LEU A 14 15.82 -3.92 -15.59
N ALA A 15 15.95 -4.63 -16.71
CA ALA A 15 17.11 -5.49 -16.95
C ALA A 15 18.42 -4.69 -17.05
N TRP A 16 18.42 -3.49 -17.66
CA TRP A 16 19.58 -2.59 -17.71
C TRP A 16 19.96 -2.07 -16.31
N TRP A 17 18.98 -1.87 -15.43
CA TRP A 17 19.19 -1.60 -14.00
C TRP A 17 19.71 -2.81 -13.20
N GLY A 18 19.81 -3.98 -13.82
CA GLY A 18 20.18 -5.23 -13.15
C GLY A 18 19.07 -5.85 -12.30
N ILE A 19 17.84 -5.32 -12.40
CA ILE A 19 16.67 -5.80 -11.68
C ILE A 19 16.13 -7.02 -12.42
N LYS A 20 15.94 -8.11 -11.69
CA LYS A 20 15.55 -9.41 -12.21
C LYS A 20 14.17 -9.81 -11.71
N ARG A 21 13.46 -10.54 -12.55
CA ARG A 21 12.21 -11.19 -12.17
C ARG A 21 12.50 -12.52 -11.48
N PHE A 22 11.80 -12.78 -10.39
CA PHE A 22 11.74 -14.07 -9.72
C PHE A 22 10.27 -14.48 -9.58
N THR A 23 10.01 -15.78 -9.67
CA THR A 23 8.68 -16.37 -9.49
C THR A 23 8.61 -17.31 -8.30
N SER A 24 9.74 -17.52 -7.61
CA SER A 24 9.81 -18.29 -6.38
C SER A 24 10.70 -17.62 -5.34
N ASP A 25 10.30 -17.70 -4.07
CA ASP A 25 11.06 -17.18 -2.94
C ASP A 25 12.38 -17.95 -2.80
N ALA A 26 12.32 -19.27 -3.02
CA ALA A 26 13.49 -20.14 -3.01
C ALA A 26 14.58 -19.66 -3.99
N ASP A 27 14.22 -19.39 -5.25
CA ASP A 27 15.17 -18.93 -6.27
C ASP A 27 15.71 -17.53 -5.96
N TYR A 28 14.83 -16.64 -5.49
CA TYR A 28 15.22 -15.29 -5.10
C TYR A 28 16.24 -15.32 -3.95
N PHE A 29 15.95 -16.05 -2.87
CA PHE A 29 16.82 -16.12 -1.70
C PHE A 29 18.12 -16.86 -1.98
N ASP A 30 18.10 -17.90 -2.82
CA ASP A 30 19.31 -18.57 -3.31
C ASP A 30 20.21 -17.62 -4.10
N TRP A 31 19.62 -16.78 -4.97
CA TRP A 31 20.36 -15.78 -5.71
C TRP A 31 20.88 -14.65 -4.80
N GLN A 32 20.07 -14.18 -3.85
CA GLN A 32 20.46 -13.17 -2.87
C GLN A 32 21.70 -13.63 -2.08
N ARG A 33 21.70 -14.85 -1.53
CA ARG A 33 22.83 -15.41 -0.76
C ARG A 33 24.10 -15.60 -1.58
N LYS A 34 24.00 -15.73 -2.90
CA LYS A 34 25.15 -15.78 -3.81
C LYS A 34 25.69 -14.40 -4.15
N ARG A 35 24.89 -13.34 -3.99
CA ARG A 35 25.24 -11.96 -4.35
C ARG A 35 25.67 -11.11 -3.16
N LEU A 36 25.03 -11.31 -2.01
CA LEU A 36 25.30 -10.56 -0.79
C LEU A 36 26.05 -11.46 0.20
N SER A 37 27.06 -10.89 0.84
CA SER A 37 27.75 -11.52 1.96
C SER A 37 26.82 -11.60 3.18
N SER A 38 27.12 -12.54 4.09
CA SER A 38 26.38 -12.64 5.37
C SER A 38 26.45 -11.35 6.19
N ALA A 39 27.56 -10.60 6.10
CA ALA A 39 27.72 -9.32 6.78
C ALA A 39 26.74 -8.26 6.24
N GLU A 40 26.57 -8.18 4.91
CA GLU A 40 25.61 -7.27 4.27
C GLU A 40 24.17 -7.65 4.61
N LEU A 41 23.83 -8.94 4.63
CA LEU A 41 22.50 -9.39 5.03
C LEU A 41 22.17 -9.04 6.49
N ILE A 42 23.14 -9.22 7.40
CA ILE A 42 23.00 -8.81 8.81
C ILE A 42 22.82 -7.29 8.91
N GLN A 43 23.60 -6.52 8.14
CA GLN A 43 23.48 -5.07 8.12
C GLN A 43 22.10 -4.62 7.61
N LEU A 44 21.59 -5.25 6.56
CA LEU A 44 20.25 -4.98 6.02
C LEU A 44 19.16 -5.28 7.04
N SER A 45 19.21 -6.43 7.71
CA SER A 45 18.25 -6.78 8.77
C SER A 45 18.24 -5.72 9.88
N ARG A 46 19.41 -5.29 10.34
CA ARG A 46 19.54 -4.23 11.36
C ARG A 46 18.99 -2.91 10.87
N ALA A 47 19.26 -2.54 9.62
CA ALA A 47 18.78 -1.28 9.05
C ALA A 47 17.25 -1.26 8.91
N VAL A 48 16.61 -2.41 8.59
CA VAL A 48 15.15 -2.53 8.59
C VAL A 48 14.58 -2.33 10.00
N GLU A 49 15.14 -2.99 11.00
CA GLU A 49 14.69 -2.83 12.40
C GLU A 49 14.88 -1.39 12.90
N GLN A 50 16.01 -0.76 12.54
CA GLN A 50 16.28 0.64 12.88
C GLN A 50 15.31 1.59 12.18
N LYS A 51 15.05 1.41 10.88
CA LYS A 51 14.04 2.21 10.16
C LYS A 51 12.65 2.08 10.79
N GLN A 52 12.26 0.88 11.24
CA GLN A 52 10.94 0.64 11.83
C GLN A 52 10.75 1.30 13.21
N ARG A 53 11.83 1.39 14.01
CA ARG A 53 11.77 1.94 15.39
C ARG A 53 12.30 3.35 15.50
N GLY A 54 13.06 3.78 14.50
CA GLY A 54 13.84 4.99 14.48
C GLY A 54 13.09 6.18 13.89
N GLY A 55 13.84 7.26 13.69
CA GLY A 55 13.32 8.52 13.16
C GLY A 55 13.70 8.76 11.70
N HIS A 56 13.52 10.01 11.27
CA HIS A 56 13.84 10.47 9.93
C HIS A 56 15.27 10.10 9.46
N GLY A 57 16.27 10.21 10.35
CA GLY A 57 17.67 9.89 10.02
C GLY A 57 17.92 8.41 9.74
N ASP A 58 17.26 7.51 10.49
CA ASP A 58 17.39 6.06 10.29
C ASP A 58 16.77 5.63 8.97
N GLU A 59 15.68 6.29 8.58
CA GLU A 59 15.05 6.05 7.29
C GLU A 59 15.95 6.49 6.11
N VAL A 60 16.58 7.66 6.19
CA VAL A 60 17.57 8.10 5.19
C VAL A 60 18.76 7.14 5.13
N ALA A 61 19.28 6.71 6.28
CA ALA A 61 20.39 5.75 6.34
C ALA A 61 20.04 4.39 5.71
N PHE A 62 18.80 3.92 5.87
CA PHE A 62 18.31 2.73 5.19
C PHE A 62 18.30 2.91 3.66
N TYR A 63 17.77 4.03 3.16
CA TYR A 63 17.75 4.31 1.73
C TYR A 63 19.16 4.47 1.14
N ASP A 64 20.08 5.08 1.90
CA ASP A 64 21.47 5.20 1.49
C ASP A 64 22.17 3.82 1.42
N LEU A 65 21.88 2.92 2.34
CA LEU A 65 22.39 1.55 2.32
C LEU A 65 21.90 0.78 1.09
N ILE A 66 20.60 0.81 0.79
CA ILE A 66 20.05 0.03 -0.33
C ILE A 66 20.37 0.64 -1.70
N ALA A 67 20.89 1.87 -1.76
CA ALA A 67 21.41 2.48 -2.99
C ALA A 67 22.80 1.93 -3.38
N GLN A 68 23.48 1.19 -2.50
CA GLN A 68 24.80 0.65 -2.82
C GLN A 68 24.76 -0.32 -4.02
N PRO A 69 25.71 -0.23 -4.99
CA PRO A 69 25.63 -0.94 -6.26
C PRO A 69 25.46 -2.46 -6.18
N GLN A 70 26.00 -3.09 -5.13
CA GLN A 70 25.90 -4.53 -4.91
C GLN A 70 24.58 -4.95 -4.24
N ILE A 71 23.95 -4.06 -3.47
CA ILE A 71 22.68 -4.28 -2.76
C ILE A 71 21.48 -3.93 -3.65
N LEU A 72 21.56 -2.82 -4.36
CA LEU A 72 20.46 -2.23 -5.13
C LEU A 72 19.80 -3.26 -6.06
N PRO A 73 20.51 -3.97 -6.97
CA PRO A 73 19.86 -4.91 -7.87
C PRO A 73 19.14 -6.03 -7.12
N VAL A 74 19.65 -6.42 -5.95
CA VAL A 74 19.08 -7.52 -5.16
C VAL A 74 17.76 -7.10 -4.52
N LEU A 75 17.75 -6.00 -3.78
CA LEU A 75 16.57 -5.51 -3.07
C LEU A 75 15.48 -5.04 -4.04
N TYR A 76 15.87 -4.34 -5.10
CA TYR A 76 14.91 -3.82 -6.07
C TYR A 76 14.29 -4.93 -6.94
N SER A 77 14.92 -6.10 -7.06
CA SER A 77 14.34 -7.27 -7.75
C SER A 77 13.10 -7.82 -7.04
N GLN A 78 12.95 -7.64 -5.72
CA GLN A 78 11.71 -8.00 -5.01
C GLN A 78 10.51 -7.17 -5.50
N ARG A 79 10.75 -5.97 -5.99
CA ARG A 79 9.74 -5.03 -6.48
C ARG A 79 9.56 -5.08 -8.00
N TYR A 80 10.04 -6.13 -8.67
CA TYR A 80 9.99 -6.24 -10.13
C TYR A 80 8.57 -6.03 -10.68
N GLU A 81 7.57 -6.75 -10.15
CA GLU A 81 6.18 -6.62 -10.62
C GLU A 81 5.56 -5.28 -10.22
N TYR A 82 5.92 -4.71 -9.06
CA TYR A 82 5.55 -3.34 -8.70
C TYR A 82 5.99 -2.35 -9.78
N TYR A 83 7.24 -2.46 -10.26
CA TYR A 83 7.72 -1.57 -11.32
C TYR A 83 6.93 -1.76 -12.62
N LEU A 84 6.57 -2.98 -12.99
CA LEU A 84 5.76 -3.23 -14.18
C LEU A 84 4.36 -2.63 -14.06
N GLU A 85 3.66 -2.92 -12.96
CA GLU A 85 2.27 -2.50 -12.77
C GLU A 85 2.16 -0.98 -12.61
N ILE A 86 3.02 -0.37 -11.79
CA ILE A 86 2.96 1.08 -11.53
C ILE A 86 3.63 1.87 -12.66
N GLY A 87 4.79 1.41 -13.14
CA GLY A 87 5.53 2.08 -14.21
C GLY A 87 4.72 2.22 -15.50
N SER A 88 4.02 1.15 -15.91
CA SER A 88 3.17 1.21 -17.10
C SER A 88 1.97 2.15 -16.94
N ARG A 89 1.29 2.12 -15.79
CA ARG A 89 0.13 2.98 -15.49
C ARG A 89 0.48 4.46 -15.43
N VAL A 90 1.61 4.80 -14.80
CA VAL A 90 2.11 6.18 -14.76
C VAL A 90 2.49 6.63 -16.16
N ALA A 91 3.27 5.83 -16.91
CA ALA A 91 3.70 6.18 -18.26
C ALA A 91 2.52 6.41 -19.22
N ALA A 92 1.44 5.64 -19.07
CA ALA A 92 0.21 5.82 -19.83
C ALA A 92 -0.52 7.15 -19.51
N ARG A 93 -0.30 7.72 -18.31
CA ARG A 93 -1.01 8.90 -17.79
C ARG A 93 -0.18 10.18 -17.78
N LEU A 94 1.06 10.15 -18.26
CA LEU A 94 1.88 11.35 -18.45
C LEU A 94 1.15 12.41 -19.29
N GLY A 95 0.41 11.98 -20.32
CA GLY A 95 -0.41 12.86 -21.16
C GLY A 95 0.38 14.05 -21.73
N ASP A 96 -0.24 15.22 -21.69
CA ASP A 96 0.32 16.47 -22.22
C ASP A 96 1.13 17.27 -21.18
N ALA A 97 1.51 16.67 -20.05
CA ALA A 97 2.35 17.35 -19.05
C ALA A 97 3.75 17.60 -19.63
N ASP A 98 4.22 18.84 -19.65
CA ASP A 98 5.55 19.19 -20.17
C ASP A 98 6.60 19.16 -19.07
N CYS A 99 6.23 19.59 -17.86
CA CYS A 99 7.08 19.58 -16.67
C CYS A 99 6.55 18.58 -15.64
N VAL A 100 7.31 17.51 -15.38
CA VAL A 100 6.94 16.43 -14.47
C VAL A 100 7.90 16.37 -13.28
N LEU A 101 7.35 16.35 -12.06
CA LEU A 101 8.08 16.09 -10.82
C LEU A 101 7.81 14.67 -10.34
N ASP A 102 8.85 13.91 -10.02
CA ASP A 102 8.76 12.60 -9.37
C ASP A 102 9.26 12.73 -7.92
N PHE A 103 8.33 12.73 -6.97
CA PHE A 103 8.58 12.94 -5.56
C PHE A 103 8.98 11.65 -4.85
N SER A 104 10.09 11.70 -4.11
CA SER A 104 10.72 10.53 -3.49
C SER A 104 11.04 9.45 -4.52
N CYS A 105 11.74 9.86 -5.58
CA CYS A 105 12.07 9.04 -6.74
C CYS A 105 13.05 7.88 -6.44
N GLY A 106 13.62 7.84 -5.24
CA GLY A 106 14.67 6.91 -4.84
C GLY A 106 15.87 7.01 -5.78
N VAL A 107 16.36 5.85 -6.22
CA VAL A 107 17.46 5.76 -7.18
C VAL A 107 17.05 6.13 -8.61
N GLY A 108 15.78 6.45 -8.87
CA GLY A 108 15.32 6.95 -10.17
C GLY A 108 15.01 5.86 -11.22
N VAL A 109 14.71 4.62 -10.82
CA VAL A 109 14.40 3.51 -11.75
C VAL A 109 13.27 3.89 -12.71
N LEU A 110 12.12 4.32 -12.19
CA LEU A 110 10.97 4.68 -13.02
C LEU A 110 11.12 6.07 -13.65
N THR A 111 11.70 7.04 -12.94
CA THR A 111 11.90 8.39 -13.47
C THR A 111 12.78 8.40 -14.73
N THR A 112 13.88 7.63 -14.71
CA THR A 112 14.73 7.45 -15.89
C THR A 112 13.99 6.74 -17.02
N PHE A 113 13.13 5.76 -16.70
CA PHE A 113 12.27 5.13 -17.70
C PHE A 113 11.36 6.17 -18.37
N TYR A 114 10.60 6.95 -17.60
CA TYR A 114 9.69 7.95 -18.16
C TYR A 114 10.41 8.97 -19.05
N ALA A 115 11.58 9.45 -18.61
CA ALA A 115 12.40 10.39 -19.38
C ALA A 115 12.91 9.79 -20.70
N THR A 116 13.29 8.51 -20.73
CA THR A 116 13.69 7.83 -21.99
C THR A 116 12.53 7.68 -22.97
N GLN A 117 11.30 7.50 -22.47
CA GLN A 117 10.12 7.34 -23.32
C GLN A 117 9.61 8.67 -23.88
N ARG A 118 9.94 9.79 -23.24
CA ARG A 118 9.35 11.12 -23.49
C ARG A 118 10.44 12.20 -23.51
N LEU A 119 11.27 12.17 -24.54
CA LEU A 119 12.39 13.11 -24.72
C LEU A 119 11.92 14.57 -24.90
N GLU A 120 10.66 14.78 -25.27
CA GLU A 120 10.04 16.10 -25.40
C GLU A 120 9.68 16.75 -24.05
N LYS A 121 9.58 15.95 -22.97
CA LYS A 121 9.15 16.40 -21.64
C LYS A 121 10.34 16.61 -20.71
N GLN A 122 10.21 17.53 -19.77
CA GLN A 122 11.19 17.79 -18.72
C GLN A 122 10.81 17.08 -17.42
N PHE A 123 11.76 16.37 -16.84
CA PHE A 123 11.59 15.62 -15.60
C PHE A 123 12.52 16.14 -14.52
N VAL A 124 11.98 16.21 -13.30
CA VAL A 124 12.74 16.45 -12.07
C VAL A 124 12.43 15.30 -11.12
N GLY A 125 13.43 14.53 -10.74
CA GLY A 125 13.30 13.57 -9.65
C GLY A 125 13.88 14.15 -8.37
N ILE A 126 13.15 14.05 -7.26
CA ILE A 126 13.65 14.49 -5.95
C ILE A 126 13.62 13.34 -4.96
N ASP A 127 14.67 13.25 -4.15
CA ASP A 127 14.73 12.34 -3.02
C ASP A 127 15.60 12.95 -1.92
N ARG A 128 15.35 12.58 -0.67
CA ARG A 128 16.15 13.04 0.48
C ARG A 128 17.42 12.22 0.68
N SER A 129 17.50 11.01 0.14
CA SER A 129 18.66 10.13 0.23
C SER A 129 19.78 10.62 -0.71
N PRO A 130 20.90 11.14 -0.17
CA PRO A 130 22.00 11.60 -1.01
C PRO A 130 22.61 10.47 -1.85
N ALA A 131 22.69 9.24 -1.32
CA ALA A 131 23.22 8.13 -2.10
C ALA A 131 22.27 7.70 -3.22
N SER A 132 20.95 7.72 -2.98
CA SER A 132 19.96 7.42 -4.02
C SER A 132 20.04 8.43 -5.17
N VAL A 133 20.11 9.74 -4.85
CA VAL A 133 20.26 10.80 -5.86
C VAL A 133 21.58 10.71 -6.61
N ALA A 134 22.68 10.31 -5.94
CA ALA A 134 23.96 10.09 -6.61
C ALA A 134 23.85 9.00 -7.68
N VAL A 135 23.23 7.86 -7.35
CA VAL A 135 22.97 6.77 -8.31
C VAL A 135 22.07 7.25 -9.45
N ALA A 136 21.00 7.98 -9.13
CA ALA A 136 20.06 8.49 -10.14
C ALA A 136 20.75 9.41 -11.16
N ARG A 137 21.65 10.30 -10.69
CA ARG A 137 22.45 11.19 -11.55
C ARG A 137 23.43 10.42 -12.42
N GLU A 138 24.12 9.43 -11.87
CA GLU A 138 25.02 8.56 -12.64
C GLU A 138 24.25 7.84 -13.75
N LYS A 139 23.10 7.27 -13.43
CA LYS A 139 22.25 6.52 -14.37
C LYS A 139 21.66 7.41 -15.45
N THR A 140 21.33 8.65 -15.13
CA THR A 140 20.93 9.67 -16.10
C THR A 140 22.04 9.96 -17.11
N LYS A 141 23.27 10.10 -16.61
CA LYS A 141 24.46 10.33 -17.45
C LYS A 141 24.75 9.13 -18.35
N ASP A 142 24.67 7.91 -17.84
CA ASP A 142 24.88 6.68 -18.61
C ASP A 142 23.85 6.52 -19.75
N LEU A 143 22.62 6.98 -19.53
CA LEU A 143 21.56 6.99 -20.53
C LEU A 143 21.64 8.21 -21.48
N GLY A 144 22.54 9.17 -21.23
CA GLY A 144 22.69 10.37 -22.04
C GLY A 144 21.48 11.31 -22.02
N LEU A 145 20.69 11.29 -20.93
CA LEU A 145 19.45 12.06 -20.83
C LEU A 145 19.75 13.51 -20.44
N SER A 146 19.28 14.46 -21.26
CA SER A 146 19.37 15.90 -20.99
C SER A 146 18.06 16.51 -20.48
N ASN A 147 16.95 15.78 -20.60
CA ASN A 147 15.61 16.19 -20.22
C ASN A 147 15.22 15.77 -18.79
N LEU A 148 16.17 15.25 -18.02
CA LEU A 148 15.98 14.77 -16.66
C LEU A 148 17.09 15.31 -15.75
N ARG A 149 16.71 15.85 -14.59
CA ARG A 149 17.64 16.16 -13.50
C ARG A 149 17.15 15.58 -12.18
N PHE A 150 18.09 15.34 -11.27
CA PHE A 150 17.79 14.86 -9.93
C PHE A 150 18.31 15.83 -8.86
N GLU A 151 17.50 16.10 -7.85
CA GLU A 151 17.81 17.01 -6.74
C GLU A 151 17.71 16.28 -5.39
N CYS A 152 18.71 16.48 -4.53
CA CYS A 152 18.71 15.93 -3.18
C CYS A 152 17.98 16.91 -2.27
N THR A 153 16.71 16.66 -2.02
CA THR A 153 15.82 17.60 -1.34
C THR A 153 14.93 16.84 -0.37
N ASP A 154 14.98 17.27 0.89
CA ASP A 154 14.03 16.83 1.90
C ASP A 154 12.82 17.77 1.92
N VAL A 155 11.68 17.30 1.41
CA VAL A 155 10.45 18.11 1.31
C VAL A 155 9.86 18.43 2.67
N ASP A 156 10.25 17.76 3.75
CA ASP A 156 9.77 18.10 5.09
C ASP A 156 10.46 19.37 5.61
N SER A 157 11.71 19.61 5.23
CA SER A 157 12.54 20.71 5.76
C SER A 157 12.96 21.77 4.73
N GLN A 158 12.88 21.47 3.44
CA GLN A 158 13.37 22.32 2.37
C GLN A 158 12.25 22.70 1.38
N THR A 159 12.40 23.87 0.78
CA THR A 159 11.49 24.34 -0.28
C THR A 159 11.98 23.88 -1.63
N ILE A 160 11.04 23.55 -2.51
CA ILE A 160 11.31 23.26 -3.91
C ILE A 160 10.85 24.46 -4.71
N ALA A 161 11.63 24.85 -5.72
CA ALA A 161 11.22 25.88 -6.66
C ALA A 161 10.55 25.27 -7.90
N GLY A 162 9.70 26.06 -8.54
CA GLY A 162 9.11 25.74 -9.83
C GLY A 162 7.61 25.49 -9.77
N SER A 163 7.07 25.11 -10.93
CA SER A 163 5.68 24.72 -11.10
C SER A 163 5.63 23.55 -12.08
N TYR A 164 4.81 22.55 -11.78
CA TYR A 164 4.78 21.28 -12.52
C TYR A 164 3.37 20.94 -12.99
N ASP A 165 3.28 20.47 -14.23
CA ASP A 165 2.00 20.06 -14.85
C ASP A 165 1.54 18.70 -14.31
N LEU A 166 2.50 17.87 -13.88
CA LEU A 166 2.25 16.58 -13.25
C LEU A 166 3.24 16.34 -12.10
N ILE A 167 2.72 15.93 -10.95
CA ILE A 167 3.50 15.38 -9.85
C ILE A 167 3.19 13.88 -9.73
N ILE A 168 4.22 13.06 -9.60
CA ILE A 168 4.13 11.62 -9.32
C ILE A 168 4.57 11.41 -7.87
N ALA A 169 3.75 10.74 -7.08
CA ALA A 169 4.02 10.41 -5.69
C ALA A 169 3.58 8.96 -5.42
N THR A 170 4.54 8.03 -5.42
CA THR A 170 4.25 6.59 -5.22
C THR A 170 5.01 6.06 -4.01
N HIS A 171 4.29 5.59 -2.99
CA HIS A 171 4.82 5.11 -1.70
C HIS A 171 5.73 6.15 -1.01
N SER A 172 5.24 7.39 -0.92
CA SER A 172 6.05 8.58 -0.58
C SER A 172 5.36 9.57 0.37
N LEU A 173 4.02 9.67 0.31
CA LEU A 173 3.24 10.66 1.04
C LEU A 173 2.93 10.21 2.47
N VAL A 174 2.58 8.94 2.65
CA VAL A 174 2.16 8.41 3.96
C VAL A 174 3.35 7.71 4.61
N GLN A 175 4.17 8.46 5.36
CA GLN A 175 5.15 7.83 6.25
C GLN A 175 4.45 7.09 7.39
N ALA A 176 5.17 6.16 8.01
CA ALA A 176 4.64 5.14 8.90
C ALA A 176 3.70 4.17 8.15
N GLU A 177 4.29 3.30 7.32
CA GLU A 177 3.54 2.21 6.67
C GLU A 177 2.80 1.30 7.67
N GLN A 178 3.19 1.32 8.95
CA GLN A 178 2.55 0.57 10.03
C GLN A 178 1.47 1.36 10.77
N ASP A 179 1.23 2.62 10.43
CA ASP A 179 0.14 3.39 11.03
C ASP A 179 -1.19 2.74 10.64
N PRO A 180 -2.05 2.40 11.63
CA PRO A 180 -3.29 1.69 11.35
C PRO A 180 -4.40 2.60 10.78
N GLY A 181 -4.20 3.92 10.78
CA GLY A 181 -5.17 4.90 10.31
C GLY A 181 -6.14 5.40 11.38
N ILE A 182 -7.32 5.82 10.95
CA ILE A 182 -8.39 6.30 11.83
C ILE A 182 -9.45 5.20 11.98
N PRO A 183 -9.77 4.78 13.22
CA PRO A 183 -10.77 3.76 13.44
C PRO A 183 -12.18 4.28 13.15
N SER A 184 -13.08 3.39 12.73
CA SER A 184 -14.52 3.65 12.77
C SER A 184 -15.02 3.81 14.21
N HIS A 185 -16.20 4.40 14.39
CA HIS A 185 -16.79 4.60 15.71
C HIS A 185 -17.15 3.31 16.43
N ASN A 186 -17.53 2.29 15.66
CA ASN A 186 -18.09 1.06 16.19
C ASN A 186 -17.70 -0.10 15.26
N TRP A 187 -17.30 -1.23 15.85
CA TRP A 187 -17.03 -2.48 15.12
C TRP A 187 -18.28 -3.06 14.45
N GLN A 188 -19.49 -2.63 14.82
CA GLN A 188 -20.74 -3.08 14.22
C GLN A 188 -21.11 -2.27 12.98
N THR A 189 -21.00 -0.93 13.04
CA THR A 189 -21.50 -0.07 11.97
C THR A 189 -20.42 0.31 10.97
N PHE A 190 -19.14 0.29 11.39
CA PHE A 190 -17.98 0.73 10.61
C PHE A 190 -18.06 2.19 10.10
N GLU A 191 -18.98 2.97 10.67
CA GLU A 191 -19.16 4.38 10.34
C GLU A 191 -17.97 5.22 10.81
N ARG A 192 -17.54 6.17 9.97
CA ARG A 192 -16.46 7.12 10.26
C ARG A 192 -16.97 8.55 10.26
N ALA A 193 -16.95 9.23 11.40
CA ALA A 193 -17.22 10.67 11.42
C ALA A 193 -16.16 11.44 10.63
N HIS A 194 -16.59 12.61 10.18
CA HIS A 194 -15.73 13.66 9.68
C HIS A 194 -15.16 14.48 10.85
N ASP A 195 -14.42 13.82 11.75
CA ASP A 195 -13.77 14.48 12.89
C ASP A 195 -12.49 15.17 12.42
N THR A 196 -12.55 16.49 12.31
CA THR A 196 -11.43 17.32 11.86
C THR A 196 -10.21 17.26 12.78
N LYS A 197 -10.41 16.99 14.07
CA LYS A 197 -9.30 16.87 15.03
C LYS A 197 -8.57 15.54 14.85
N GLN A 198 -9.31 14.44 14.69
CA GLN A 198 -8.68 13.14 14.39
C GLN A 198 -7.98 13.15 13.04
N GLN A 199 -8.57 13.80 12.04
CA GLN A 199 -7.95 14.00 10.73
C GLN A 199 -6.61 14.75 10.86
N ALA A 200 -6.58 15.88 11.58
CA ALA A 200 -5.35 16.64 11.78
C ALA A 200 -4.26 15.84 12.51
N VAL A 201 -4.62 15.04 13.52
CA VAL A 201 -3.68 14.16 14.24
C VAL A 201 -3.12 13.06 13.32
N PHE A 202 -3.97 12.45 12.48
CA PHE A 202 -3.51 11.49 11.48
C PHE A 202 -2.56 12.15 10.47
N GLU A 203 -2.90 13.33 9.96
CA GLU A 203 -2.06 13.99 8.98
C GLU A 203 -0.69 14.37 9.54
N GLN A 204 -0.66 14.93 10.76
CA GLN A 204 0.57 15.32 11.44
C GLN A 204 1.47 14.11 11.73
N ARG A 205 0.91 13.00 12.24
CA ARG A 205 1.72 11.84 12.64
C ARG A 205 2.25 11.03 11.45
N THR A 206 1.56 11.08 10.32
CA THR A 206 2.02 10.48 9.04
C THR A 206 2.87 11.46 8.22
N GLY A 207 2.91 12.74 8.60
CA GLY A 207 3.58 13.83 7.90
C GLY A 207 3.01 14.11 6.51
N ILE A 208 1.78 13.67 6.24
CA ILE A 208 1.14 13.86 4.93
C ILE A 208 0.72 15.33 4.74
N ASP A 209 0.45 16.05 5.83
CA ASP A 209 0.03 17.46 5.81
C ASP A 209 1.05 18.34 5.09
N VAL A 210 2.28 18.41 5.64
CA VAL A 210 3.37 19.26 5.16
C VAL A 210 3.72 18.90 3.71
N ARG A 211 3.74 17.59 3.39
CA ARG A 211 4.06 17.11 2.05
C ARG A 211 2.99 17.48 1.04
N LEU A 212 1.73 17.21 1.32
CA LEU A 212 0.65 17.56 0.40
C LEU A 212 0.53 19.07 0.23
N ASP A 213 0.70 19.87 1.29
CA ASP A 213 0.70 21.34 1.18
C ASP A 213 1.79 21.83 0.23
N ARG A 214 3.02 21.31 0.39
CA ARG A 214 4.15 21.69 -0.47
C ARG A 214 3.99 21.21 -1.89
N LEU A 215 3.57 19.96 -2.11
CA LEU A 215 3.37 19.43 -3.46
C LEU A 215 2.19 20.11 -4.16
N ASN A 216 1.09 20.41 -3.46
CA ASN A 216 -0.04 21.14 -4.04
C ASN A 216 0.31 22.59 -4.41
N ALA A 217 1.23 23.22 -3.64
CA ALA A 217 1.77 24.53 -3.99
C ALA A 217 2.65 24.52 -5.25
N LEU A 218 3.28 23.37 -5.55
CA LEU A 218 4.11 23.18 -6.75
C LEU A 218 3.29 22.84 -8.00
N LEU A 219 2.04 22.39 -7.86
CA LEU A 219 1.19 22.12 -9.01
C LEU A 219 0.86 23.41 -9.78
N ALA A 220 1.06 23.36 -11.10
CA ALA A 220 0.57 24.36 -12.02
C ALA A 220 -0.95 24.51 -11.93
N GLN A 221 -1.49 25.59 -12.49
CA GLN A 221 -2.94 25.75 -12.61
C GLN A 221 -3.50 24.58 -13.44
N LYS A 222 -4.51 23.88 -12.89
CA LYS A 222 -5.07 22.64 -13.47
C LYS A 222 -4.04 21.49 -13.60
N GLY A 223 -2.92 21.58 -12.88
CA GLY A 223 -1.92 20.52 -12.79
C GLY A 223 -2.50 19.24 -12.19
N ARG A 224 -1.89 18.11 -12.52
CA ARG A 224 -2.33 16.78 -12.12
C ARG A 224 -1.38 16.16 -11.10
N MET A 225 -1.90 15.26 -10.29
CA MET A 225 -1.07 14.45 -9.39
C MET A 225 -1.44 12.98 -9.53
N ILE A 226 -0.43 12.13 -9.70
CA ILE A 226 -0.58 10.68 -9.56
C ILE A 226 -0.16 10.32 -8.14
N VAL A 227 -1.07 9.68 -7.41
CA VAL A 227 -0.82 9.19 -6.06
C VAL A 227 -1.03 7.69 -6.01
N PHE A 228 -0.08 6.95 -5.45
CA PHE A 228 -0.23 5.53 -5.15
C PHE A 228 0.41 5.24 -3.80
N GLU A 229 -0.37 4.85 -2.81
CA GLU A 229 0.10 4.67 -1.43
C GLU A 229 -0.45 3.38 -0.86
N LYS A 230 0.25 2.77 0.12
CA LYS A 230 -0.19 1.56 0.84
C LYS A 230 -1.33 1.87 1.81
N THR A 231 -2.49 2.20 1.26
CA THR A 231 -3.63 2.74 2.01
C THR A 231 -4.92 1.99 1.69
N ARG A 232 -4.81 0.73 1.24
CA ARG A 232 -5.94 -0.07 0.80
C ARG A 232 -7.02 -0.18 1.87
N GLN A 233 -6.59 -0.45 3.10
CA GLN A 233 -7.47 -0.53 4.28
C GLN A 233 -8.22 0.77 4.49
N LEU A 234 -9.54 0.70 4.71
CA LEU A 234 -10.40 1.88 4.85
C LEU A 234 -9.94 2.86 5.91
N ALA A 235 -9.41 2.35 7.03
CA ALA A 235 -8.89 3.17 8.11
C ALA A 235 -7.79 4.13 7.65
N ARG A 236 -7.05 3.79 6.60
CA ARG A 236 -6.00 4.61 5.99
C ARG A 236 -6.45 5.29 4.72
N ARG A 237 -7.27 4.60 3.91
CA ARG A 237 -7.81 5.11 2.64
C ARG A 237 -8.60 6.39 2.84
N VAL A 238 -9.59 6.34 3.73
CA VAL A 238 -10.52 7.43 3.97
C VAL A 238 -9.81 8.70 4.43
N PRO A 239 -8.94 8.69 5.46
CA PRO A 239 -8.24 9.90 5.84
C PRO A 239 -7.24 10.40 4.80
N LEU A 240 -6.62 9.52 3.98
CA LEU A 240 -5.84 9.95 2.82
C LEU A 240 -6.72 10.69 1.80
N GLN A 241 -7.86 10.12 1.42
CA GLN A 241 -8.81 10.74 0.47
C GLN A 241 -9.29 12.10 0.98
N ARG A 242 -9.62 12.20 2.27
CA ARG A 242 -10.02 13.46 2.91
C ARG A 242 -8.89 14.49 2.91
N ALA A 243 -7.65 14.08 3.17
CA ALA A 243 -6.48 14.96 3.12
C ALA A 243 -6.21 15.52 1.72
N LEU A 244 -6.44 14.71 0.68
CA LEU A 244 -6.36 15.13 -0.72
C LEU A 244 -7.49 16.10 -1.08
N ALA A 245 -8.74 15.74 -0.72
CA ALA A 245 -9.93 16.55 -0.99
C ALA A 245 -9.85 17.94 -0.31
N ALA A 246 -9.34 18.00 0.92
CA ALA A 246 -9.17 19.25 1.68
C ALA A 246 -8.18 20.24 1.02
N ARG A 247 -7.40 19.79 0.03
CA ARG A 247 -6.41 20.57 -0.71
C ARG A 247 -6.82 20.83 -2.17
N ASP A 248 -8.12 20.74 -2.44
CA ASP A 248 -8.74 20.96 -3.76
C ASP A 248 -8.19 20.03 -4.87
N LEU A 249 -7.69 18.86 -4.48
CA LEU A 249 -7.34 17.79 -5.41
C LEU A 249 -8.58 16.93 -5.62
N GLY A 250 -9.12 16.92 -6.84
CA GLY A 250 -10.28 16.10 -7.19
C GLY A 250 -9.91 14.95 -8.12
N LEU A 251 -10.67 13.86 -8.04
CA LEU A 251 -10.53 12.70 -8.93
C LEU A 251 -10.91 13.06 -10.37
N ILE A 252 -10.06 12.71 -11.32
CA ILE A 252 -10.38 12.81 -12.77
C ILE A 252 -10.48 11.45 -13.46
N GLU A 253 -10.08 10.38 -12.78
CA GLU A 253 -10.35 9.00 -13.16
C GLU A 253 -10.86 8.21 -11.94
N ARG A 254 -11.51 7.07 -12.19
CA ARG A 254 -11.87 6.15 -11.13
C ARG A 254 -10.60 5.58 -10.49
N LEU A 255 -10.61 5.43 -9.16
CA LEU A 255 -9.51 4.80 -8.45
C LEU A 255 -9.32 3.35 -8.90
N GLU A 256 -8.07 2.90 -8.93
CA GLU A 256 -7.71 1.52 -9.26
C GLU A 256 -6.99 0.87 -8.08
N LEU A 257 -7.46 -0.30 -7.65
CA LEU A 257 -6.69 -1.17 -6.76
C LEU A 257 -5.72 -1.99 -7.61
N ILE A 258 -4.48 -2.09 -7.15
CA ILE A 258 -3.42 -2.73 -7.93
C ILE A 258 -2.99 -4.01 -7.23
N ARG A 259 -3.08 -5.11 -7.96
CA ARG A 259 -2.58 -6.42 -7.55
C ARG A 259 -1.25 -6.71 -8.24
N TYR A 260 -0.21 -7.00 -7.48
CA TYR A 260 1.10 -7.39 -8.00
C TYR A 260 1.75 -8.46 -7.10
N ARG A 261 2.93 -8.97 -7.48
CA ARG A 261 3.67 -9.93 -6.66
C ARG A 261 4.96 -9.36 -6.10
N LEU A 262 5.23 -9.65 -4.83
CA LEU A 262 6.55 -9.53 -4.22
C LEU A 262 7.18 -10.92 -4.23
N VAL A 263 7.79 -11.27 -5.37
CA VAL A 263 8.28 -12.62 -5.67
C VAL A 263 7.14 -13.65 -5.70
N GLU A 264 6.83 -14.37 -4.61
CA GLU A 264 5.67 -15.27 -4.53
C GLU A 264 4.43 -14.60 -3.95
N GLU A 265 4.61 -13.74 -2.95
CA GLU A 265 3.53 -13.10 -2.20
C GLU A 265 2.68 -12.23 -3.13
N VAL A 266 1.36 -12.45 -3.13
CA VAL A 266 0.42 -11.60 -3.83
C VAL A 266 0.09 -10.41 -2.94
N THR A 267 0.31 -9.21 -3.45
CA THR A 267 0.05 -7.95 -2.75
C THR A 267 -1.11 -7.24 -3.42
N ASP A 268 -2.15 -6.93 -2.63
CA ASP A 268 -3.24 -6.04 -3.00
C ASP A 268 -2.99 -4.66 -2.38
N ASP A 269 -2.81 -3.64 -3.23
CA ASP A 269 -2.24 -2.36 -2.84
C ASP A 269 -2.99 -1.16 -3.46
N GLY A 270 -2.63 0.04 -3.02
CA GLY A 270 -3.18 1.32 -3.48
C GLY A 270 -4.23 1.91 -2.53
N PRO A 271 -5.19 2.70 -3.06
CA PRO A 271 -5.49 2.85 -4.49
C PRO A 271 -4.48 3.70 -5.28
N PHE A 272 -4.51 3.53 -6.60
CA PHE A 272 -3.92 4.41 -7.60
C PHE A 272 -4.91 5.51 -7.94
N TYR A 273 -4.49 6.75 -7.72
CA TYR A 273 -5.28 7.96 -7.96
C TYR A 273 -4.66 8.78 -9.09
N LEU A 274 -5.52 9.27 -9.99
CA LEU A 274 -5.20 10.40 -10.86
C LEU A 274 -6.07 11.59 -10.46
N LEU A 275 -5.39 12.63 -9.99
CA LEU A 275 -5.99 13.81 -9.39
C LEU A 275 -5.70 15.04 -10.24
N GLN A 276 -6.56 16.04 -10.13
CA GLN A 276 -6.36 17.36 -10.71
C GLN A 276 -6.71 18.45 -9.70
N LYS A 277 -5.89 19.50 -9.67
CA LYS A 277 -6.17 20.70 -8.90
C LYS A 277 -7.38 21.43 -9.48
N GLU A 278 -8.33 21.78 -8.62
CA GLU A 278 -9.59 22.43 -9.01
C GLU A 278 -10.39 21.59 -10.05
N ALA A 279 -10.36 20.26 -9.91
CA ALA A 279 -11.11 19.38 -10.80
C ALA A 279 -12.61 19.72 -10.75
N ALA A 280 -13.30 19.59 -11.90
CA ALA A 280 -14.75 19.60 -11.90
C ALA A 280 -15.23 18.36 -11.12
N ASN A 281 -16.05 18.57 -10.06
CA ASN A 281 -16.59 17.54 -9.14
C ASN A 281 -17.50 16.50 -9.83
N THR A 282 -16.96 15.77 -10.80
CA THR A 282 -17.66 14.78 -11.62
C THR A 282 -17.52 13.37 -11.07
N LEU A 283 -16.45 13.12 -10.31
CA LEU A 283 -16.21 11.88 -9.58
C LEU A 283 -16.20 12.16 -8.08
N HIS A 284 -16.81 11.25 -7.32
CA HIS A 284 -16.92 11.35 -5.87
C HIS A 284 -15.88 10.46 -5.19
N TRP A 285 -15.43 10.90 -4.01
CA TRP A 285 -14.61 10.08 -3.12
C TRP A 285 -15.46 8.94 -2.56
N ASP A 286 -15.02 7.71 -2.79
CA ASP A 286 -15.67 6.51 -2.28
C ASP A 286 -15.02 6.07 -0.96
N GLU A 287 -15.77 6.23 0.12
CA GLU A 287 -15.40 5.79 1.48
C GLU A 287 -16.02 4.42 1.83
N SER A 288 -16.70 3.75 0.90
CA SER A 288 -17.28 2.42 1.13
C SER A 288 -16.21 1.33 1.10
N PRO A 289 -16.43 0.17 1.76
CA PRO A 289 -15.52 -0.98 1.68
C PRO A 289 -15.31 -1.41 0.23
N GLU A 290 -14.22 -2.13 -0.03
CA GLU A 290 -13.99 -2.71 -1.34
C GLU A 290 -15.14 -3.64 -1.76
N PRO A 291 -15.41 -3.75 -3.07
CA PRO A 291 -16.30 -4.77 -3.58
C PRO A 291 -15.91 -6.14 -3.02
N ASP A 292 -16.93 -6.88 -2.60
CA ASP A 292 -16.73 -8.13 -1.89
C ASP A 292 -16.19 -9.23 -2.81
N GLU A 293 -15.01 -9.77 -2.48
CA GLU A 293 -14.48 -11.00 -3.11
C GLU A 293 -14.65 -12.22 -2.17
N GLY A 294 -15.43 -12.10 -1.10
CA GLY A 294 -15.70 -13.17 -0.15
C GLY A 294 -16.52 -14.31 -0.76
N PRO A 295 -16.37 -15.54 -0.23
CA PRO A 295 -17.13 -16.67 -0.72
C PRO A 295 -18.62 -16.44 -0.50
N LEU A 296 -19.41 -16.75 -1.55
CA LEU A 296 -20.86 -16.75 -1.45
C LEU A 296 -21.30 -17.69 -0.33
N PHE A 297 -22.18 -17.19 0.53
CA PHE A 297 -22.74 -17.99 1.59
C PHE A 297 -23.97 -18.74 1.10
N ASP A 298 -23.82 -20.04 0.85
CA ASP A 298 -24.93 -20.94 0.51
C ASP A 298 -25.12 -21.99 1.61
N ARG A 299 -26.21 -21.84 2.37
CA ARG A 299 -26.57 -22.76 3.46
C ARG A 299 -26.76 -24.19 3.00
N THR A 300 -27.22 -24.39 1.77
CA THR A 300 -27.47 -25.73 1.23
C THR A 300 -26.17 -26.47 0.96
N GLN A 301 -25.08 -25.74 0.76
CA GLN A 301 -23.76 -26.27 0.42
C GLN A 301 -22.82 -26.47 1.61
N LEU A 302 -23.12 -25.86 2.77
CA LEU A 302 -22.29 -25.95 3.98
C LEU A 302 -22.01 -27.40 4.38
N LYS A 303 -22.94 -28.34 4.14
CA LYS A 303 -22.83 -29.74 4.58
C LYS A 303 -22.31 -30.70 3.50
N THR A 304 -21.98 -30.22 2.30
CA THR A 304 -21.82 -31.10 1.13
C THR A 304 -20.45 -31.13 0.45
N HIS A 305 -19.43 -30.40 0.90
CA HIS A 305 -18.28 -30.16 0.00
C HIS A 305 -16.84 -30.32 0.50
N SER A 306 -16.57 -30.82 1.71
CA SER A 306 -15.17 -31.12 2.06
C SER A 306 -14.91 -32.59 2.37
N THR A 307 -14.07 -33.22 1.54
CA THR A 307 -13.40 -34.49 1.87
C THR A 307 -12.16 -34.29 2.74
N ASP A 308 -11.74 -33.04 2.91
CA ASP A 308 -10.64 -32.65 3.79
C ASP A 308 -11.20 -32.32 5.19
N PRO A 309 -10.88 -33.14 6.21
CA PRO A 309 -11.37 -32.93 7.57
C PRO A 309 -10.87 -31.63 8.21
N ASP A 310 -9.84 -30.98 7.67
CA ASP A 310 -9.23 -29.78 8.24
C ASP A 310 -9.84 -28.47 7.68
N THR A 311 -10.55 -28.50 6.56
CA THR A 311 -11.16 -27.32 5.95
C THR A 311 -12.42 -26.86 6.74
N PRO A 312 -12.60 -25.57 7.07
CA PRO A 312 -13.82 -25.07 7.73
C PRO A 312 -15.05 -25.18 6.80
N LEU A 313 -16.26 -25.19 7.37
CA LEU A 313 -17.51 -25.16 6.61
C LEU A 313 -17.66 -23.87 5.81
N TYR A 314 -17.14 -22.77 6.36
CA TYR A 314 -17.13 -21.46 5.75
C TYR A 314 -16.02 -20.63 6.38
N GLU A 315 -15.28 -19.89 5.57
CA GLU A 315 -14.28 -18.94 6.03
C GLU A 315 -14.34 -17.70 5.14
N ASN A 316 -14.54 -16.54 5.75
CA ASN A 316 -14.63 -15.28 5.04
C ASN A 316 -13.95 -14.17 5.84
N HIS A 317 -13.07 -13.43 5.15
CA HIS A 317 -12.28 -12.32 5.69
C HIS A 317 -12.65 -10.95 5.06
N TRP A 318 -13.78 -10.90 4.36
CA TRP A 318 -14.24 -9.75 3.59
C TRP A 318 -15.40 -9.01 4.28
N PRO A 319 -15.77 -7.81 3.80
CA PRO A 319 -16.93 -7.06 4.29
C PRO A 319 -18.20 -7.89 4.52
N SER A 320 -18.50 -8.86 3.65
CA SER A 320 -19.65 -9.77 3.69
C SER A 320 -19.65 -10.72 4.87
N ALA A 321 -18.52 -10.96 5.53
CA ALA A 321 -18.46 -11.81 6.72
C ALA A 321 -19.43 -11.31 7.81
N GLN A 322 -19.54 -9.98 7.96
CA GLN A 322 -20.53 -9.37 8.86
C GLN A 322 -21.96 -9.70 8.44
N HIS A 323 -22.29 -9.52 7.16
CA HIS A 323 -23.62 -9.77 6.65
C HIS A 323 -24.07 -11.22 6.86
N VAL A 324 -23.15 -12.17 6.64
CA VAL A 324 -23.40 -13.59 6.89
C VAL A 324 -23.61 -13.84 8.39
N TRP A 325 -22.75 -13.29 9.25
CA TRP A 325 -22.88 -13.41 10.71
C TRP A 325 -24.22 -12.84 11.22
N GLU A 326 -24.67 -11.70 10.70
CA GLU A 326 -25.97 -11.11 11.04
C GLU A 326 -27.15 -12.01 10.67
N GLN A 327 -27.01 -12.82 9.62
CA GLN A 327 -28.06 -13.69 9.08
C GLN A 327 -28.05 -15.13 9.61
N LEU A 328 -27.12 -15.51 10.47
CA LEU A 328 -27.08 -16.88 11.04
C LEU A 328 -28.37 -17.19 11.84
N HIS A 329 -28.85 -18.43 11.71
CA HIS A 329 -30.13 -18.83 12.29
C HIS A 329 -29.98 -19.32 13.73
N SER A 330 -30.94 -18.93 14.56
CA SER A 330 -31.04 -19.39 15.96
C SER A 330 -29.71 -19.23 16.73
N LYS A 331 -29.00 -18.12 16.50
CA LYS A 331 -27.72 -17.82 17.14
C LYS A 331 -27.82 -17.94 18.66
N ARG A 332 -26.96 -18.78 19.22
CA ARG A 332 -26.70 -18.92 20.65
C ARG A 332 -25.27 -18.52 20.94
N LEU A 333 -25.11 -17.40 21.63
CA LEU A 333 -23.83 -16.93 22.12
C LEU A 333 -23.25 -17.91 23.16
N LEU A 334 -21.97 -18.27 23.00
CA LEU A 334 -21.23 -19.10 23.97
C LEU A 334 -20.24 -18.26 24.77
N LYS A 335 -19.43 -17.43 24.08
CA LYS A 335 -18.46 -16.50 24.67
C LYS A 335 -18.37 -15.26 23.79
N GLU A 336 -18.22 -14.09 24.41
CA GLU A 336 -17.85 -12.86 23.69
C GLU A 336 -16.84 -12.05 24.50
N THR A 337 -16.07 -11.24 23.79
CA THR A 337 -15.21 -10.23 24.39
C THR A 337 -15.13 -9.04 23.45
N THR A 338 -15.36 -7.85 24.00
CA THR A 338 -15.07 -6.59 23.32
C THR A 338 -14.07 -5.82 24.16
N ARG A 339 -12.92 -5.46 23.59
CA ARG A 339 -11.88 -4.70 24.31
C ARG A 339 -11.35 -3.54 23.49
N GLN A 340 -10.91 -2.52 24.20
CA GLN A 340 -10.14 -1.41 23.65
C GLN A 340 -8.65 -1.78 23.72
N GLU A 341 -7.93 -1.60 22.63
CA GLU A 341 -6.50 -1.90 22.53
C GLU A 341 -5.68 -0.61 22.63
N SER A 342 -4.36 -0.75 22.79
CA SER A 342 -3.43 0.37 22.98
C SER A 342 -3.37 1.32 21.78
N ASP A 343 -3.64 0.82 20.58
CA ASP A 343 -3.66 1.58 19.33
C ASP A 343 -5.01 2.29 19.06
N GLY A 344 -5.95 2.22 20.01
CA GLY A 344 -7.27 2.83 19.86
C GLY A 344 -8.27 1.98 19.07
N ARG A 345 -7.92 0.77 18.62
CA ARG A 345 -8.91 -0.14 18.03
C ARG A 345 -9.81 -0.73 19.12
N GLN A 346 -11.09 -0.87 18.78
CA GLN A 346 -11.98 -1.76 19.50
C GLN A 346 -11.98 -3.10 18.75
N LEU A 347 -11.63 -4.18 19.44
CA LEU A 347 -11.67 -5.54 18.91
C LEU A 347 -12.82 -6.28 19.57
N HIS A 348 -13.68 -6.87 18.74
CA HIS A 348 -14.77 -7.74 19.14
C HIS A 348 -14.51 -9.16 18.64
N VAL A 349 -14.72 -10.14 19.52
CA VAL A 349 -14.67 -11.56 19.18
C VAL A 349 -15.88 -12.25 19.80
N GLU A 350 -16.59 -13.02 18.99
CA GLU A 350 -17.78 -13.78 19.36
C GLU A 350 -17.57 -15.25 18.99
N LEU A 351 -17.70 -16.14 19.96
CA LEU A 351 -17.81 -17.58 19.75
C LEU A 351 -19.26 -17.98 20.03
N GLY A 352 -19.91 -18.60 19.06
CA GLY A 352 -21.31 -18.98 19.17
C GLY A 352 -21.65 -20.27 18.44
N GLN A 353 -22.91 -20.67 18.57
CA GLN A 353 -23.51 -21.78 17.86
C GLN A 353 -24.75 -21.29 17.10
N ALA A 354 -24.89 -21.72 15.86
CA ALA A 354 -26.06 -21.47 15.01
C ALA A 354 -26.54 -22.80 14.41
N GLU A 355 -27.66 -22.79 13.68
CA GLU A 355 -28.12 -23.98 12.94
C GLU A 355 -27.10 -24.43 11.90
N GLU A 356 -26.35 -23.48 11.34
CA GLU A 356 -25.33 -23.69 10.33
C GLU A 356 -24.04 -24.33 10.87
N GLY A 357 -23.75 -24.20 12.17
CA GLY A 357 -22.54 -24.74 12.79
C GLY A 357 -22.10 -23.99 14.05
N VAL A 358 -20.90 -24.29 14.53
CA VAL A 358 -20.21 -23.50 15.55
C VAL A 358 -19.40 -22.43 14.81
N TYR A 359 -19.48 -21.18 15.25
CA TYR A 359 -18.88 -20.06 14.54
C TYR A 359 -18.00 -19.20 15.46
N LEU A 360 -16.98 -18.59 14.85
CA LEU A 360 -16.19 -17.53 15.44
C LEU A 360 -16.27 -16.32 14.52
N TYR A 361 -16.79 -15.22 15.06
CA TYR A 361 -16.83 -13.93 14.40
C TYR A 361 -15.83 -12.98 15.07
N CYS A 362 -15.02 -12.31 14.28
CA CYS A 362 -14.05 -11.32 14.74
C CYS A 362 -14.22 -10.06 13.92
N ALA A 363 -14.28 -8.90 14.59
CA ALA A 363 -14.36 -7.60 13.93
C ALA A 363 -13.60 -6.54 14.72
N ASN A 364 -13.05 -5.55 14.03
CA ASN A 364 -12.48 -4.40 14.69
C ASN A 364 -12.80 -3.09 13.98
N THR A 365 -12.53 -1.98 14.67
CA THR A 365 -12.77 -0.63 14.15
C THR A 365 -11.80 -0.20 13.05
N TYR A 366 -10.89 -1.07 12.59
CA TYR A 366 -10.07 -0.84 11.40
C TYR A 366 -10.60 -1.60 10.16
N ASP A 367 -11.87 -2.00 10.19
CA ASP A 367 -12.60 -2.67 9.09
C ASP A 367 -12.11 -4.09 8.78
N GLN A 368 -11.42 -4.72 9.71
CA GLN A 368 -11.18 -6.15 9.64
C GLN A 368 -12.43 -6.88 10.12
N ARG A 369 -12.85 -7.89 9.34
CA ARG A 369 -14.01 -8.74 9.61
C ARG A 369 -13.63 -10.16 9.23
N GLN A 370 -13.94 -11.10 10.10
CA GLN A 370 -13.68 -12.51 9.87
C GLN A 370 -14.84 -13.33 10.42
N LEU A 371 -15.31 -14.28 9.63
CA LEU A 371 -16.26 -15.31 10.06
C LEU A 371 -15.69 -16.68 9.67
N VAL A 372 -15.50 -17.53 10.68
CA VAL A 372 -15.13 -18.93 10.49
C VAL A 372 -16.24 -19.80 11.07
N MET A 373 -16.69 -20.81 10.31
CA MET A 373 -17.68 -21.78 10.76
C MET A 373 -17.16 -23.20 10.62
N VAL A 374 -17.43 -24.03 11.62
CA VAL A 374 -17.04 -25.44 11.66
C VAL A 374 -18.18 -26.32 12.16
N GLU A 375 -18.08 -27.62 11.93
CA GLU A 375 -19.01 -28.60 12.50
C GLU A 375 -18.91 -28.65 14.03
N PRO A 376 -20.00 -29.03 14.74
CA PRO A 376 -19.97 -29.16 16.20
C PRO A 376 -18.85 -30.05 16.76
N ALA A 377 -18.45 -31.09 16.03
CA ALA A 377 -17.34 -31.96 16.42
C ALA A 377 -15.98 -31.24 16.51
N ARG A 378 -15.85 -30.10 15.82
CA ARG A 378 -14.63 -29.28 15.75
C ARG A 378 -14.70 -27.98 16.55
N ALA A 379 -15.71 -27.82 17.40
CA ALA A 379 -15.89 -26.61 18.23
C ALA A 379 -14.63 -26.22 19.03
N HIS A 380 -13.88 -27.21 19.50
CA HIS A 380 -12.64 -27.02 20.26
C HIS A 380 -11.57 -26.21 19.48
N MET A 381 -11.53 -26.32 18.15
CA MET A 381 -10.63 -25.53 17.31
C MET A 381 -10.97 -24.04 17.46
N LEU A 382 -12.23 -23.67 17.27
CA LEU A 382 -12.65 -22.27 17.41
C LEU A 382 -12.51 -21.76 18.86
N GLU A 383 -12.65 -22.64 19.85
CA GLU A 383 -12.34 -22.29 21.24
C GLU A 383 -10.86 -21.92 21.44
N SER A 384 -9.93 -22.68 20.86
CA SER A 384 -8.50 -22.36 20.88
C SER A 384 -8.22 -21.01 20.21
N TYR A 385 -8.76 -20.79 19.01
CA TYR A 385 -8.61 -19.53 18.28
C TYR A 385 -9.18 -18.35 19.08
N TYR A 386 -10.35 -18.51 19.70
CA TYR A 386 -10.93 -17.51 20.58
C TYR A 386 -9.97 -17.16 21.74
N GLN A 387 -9.39 -18.16 22.40
CA GLN A 387 -8.42 -17.92 23.48
C GLN A 387 -7.15 -17.22 22.98
N GLU A 388 -6.64 -17.58 21.81
CA GLU A 388 -5.46 -16.95 21.22
C GLU A 388 -5.69 -15.47 20.93
N ILE A 389 -6.86 -15.13 20.35
CA ILE A 389 -7.24 -13.73 20.09
C ILE A 389 -7.50 -12.99 21.40
N VAL A 390 -8.17 -13.62 22.37
CA VAL A 390 -8.46 -12.99 23.68
C VAL A 390 -7.19 -12.71 24.48
N ASN A 391 -6.22 -13.63 24.46
CA ASN A 391 -4.97 -13.51 25.20
C ASN A 391 -3.90 -12.68 24.47
N GLY A 392 -4.18 -12.20 23.24
CA GLY A 392 -3.26 -11.37 22.47
C GLY A 392 -2.03 -12.13 21.95
N VAL A 393 -2.15 -13.42 21.69
CA VAL A 393 -1.05 -14.27 21.19
C VAL A 393 -0.77 -14.01 19.69
N PHE A 394 -1.71 -13.36 18.99
CA PHE A 394 -1.47 -12.74 17.69
C PHE A 394 -1.29 -11.23 17.87
N GLY A 395 -0.04 -10.82 18.03
CA GLY A 395 0.41 -9.42 18.04
C GLY A 395 1.21 -9.10 16.78
#